data_AF-A0AAU5FKE3-F1
#
_entry.id   AF-A0AAU5FKE3-F1
#
_cell.length_a   1.000
_cell.length_b   1.000
_cell.length_c   1.000
_cell.angle_alpha   90.00
_cell.angle_beta   90.00
_cell.angle_gamma   90.00
#
_symmetry.space_group_name_H-M   'P 1'
#
loop_
_entity.id
_entity.type
_entity.pdbx_description
1 polymer ?
#
loop_
_entity_poly.entity_id
_entity_poly.type
_entity_poly.pdbx_seq_one_letter_code
_entity_poly.pdbx_strand_id
1 'polypeptide(L)'
;MGDGTPAPADNWEADPTQNQAVAEPSEPAVGTGKPTAKSTAQKSEPTLRQHLTDLGRKHIAHVQRNLKEDEDLPGAFSVGRDRETGQIFYGASGPSTGLHSDVQTALPGESQLENGRPPGVCAEARMCTNALNAGVNPKNLDIITLNQKGKKFKMCPNCLTWVPEFVGEVLTG
;
A
#
# COMPACT_ATOMS: atom_id res chain seq x y z
N MET A 1 -35.02 -27.35 10.44
CA MET A 1 -34.06 -27.42 9.32
C MET A 1 -33.56 -26.02 9.07
N GLY A 2 -32.24 -25.82 9.15
CA GLY A 2 -31.58 -24.53 8.96
C GLY A 2 -30.47 -24.30 9.99
N ASP A 3 -29.46 -25.18 10.01
CA ASP A 3 -28.22 -24.94 10.76
C ASP A 3 -27.51 -23.72 10.13
N GLY A 4 -27.61 -22.58 10.80
CA GLY A 4 -26.95 -21.33 10.42
C GLY A 4 -25.46 -21.38 10.69
N THR A 5 -24.73 -22.15 9.89
CA THR A 5 -23.26 -22.07 9.84
C THR A 5 -22.89 -20.78 9.13
N PRO A 6 -22.25 -19.79 9.79
CA PRO A 6 -21.70 -18.64 9.07
C PRO A 6 -20.61 -19.13 8.13
N ALA A 7 -20.57 -18.56 6.92
CA ALA A 7 -19.48 -18.80 5.97
C ALA A 7 -18.14 -18.48 6.64
N PRO A 8 -17.08 -19.27 6.40
CA PRO A 8 -15.75 -18.94 6.90
C PRO A 8 -15.35 -17.58 6.33
N ALA A 9 -14.89 -16.68 7.19
CA ALA A 9 -14.21 -15.46 6.77
C ALA A 9 -13.02 -15.89 5.90
N ASP A 10 -13.07 -15.54 4.61
CA ASP A 10 -11.97 -15.80 3.68
C ASP A 10 -10.71 -15.10 4.21
N ASN A 11 -9.81 -15.93 4.70
CA ASN A 11 -8.54 -15.59 5.35
C ASN A 11 -7.51 -15.12 4.30
N TRP A 12 -7.86 -14.11 3.51
CA TRP A 12 -6.96 -13.52 2.50
C TRP A 12 -5.84 -12.67 3.13
N GLU A 13 -6.01 -12.27 4.40
CA GLU A 13 -5.04 -11.50 5.20
C GLU A 13 -3.79 -12.30 5.57
N ALA A 14 -3.73 -13.61 5.24
CA ALA A 14 -2.70 -14.53 5.67
C ALA A 14 -1.87 -15.13 4.52
N ASP A 15 -1.82 -14.51 3.34
CA ASP A 15 -0.85 -14.91 2.31
C ASP A 15 0.47 -14.11 2.44
N PRO A 16 1.49 -14.65 3.16
CA PRO A 16 2.79 -14.00 3.30
C PRO A 16 3.54 -13.86 1.98
N THR A 17 3.07 -14.48 0.88
CA THR A 17 3.70 -14.36 -0.43
C THR A 17 3.40 -13.02 -1.11
N GLN A 18 2.38 -12.28 -0.67
CA GLN A 18 2.13 -10.92 -1.17
C GLN A 18 3.17 -9.88 -0.71
N ASN A 19 3.91 -10.19 0.35
CA ASN A 19 5.02 -9.38 0.87
C ASN A 19 6.40 -9.96 0.48
N GLN A 20 6.46 -10.93 -0.44
CA GLN A 20 7.75 -11.40 -0.93
C GLN A 20 8.48 -10.28 -1.66
N ALA A 21 9.63 -9.92 -1.10
CA ALA A 21 10.57 -9.00 -1.68
C ALA A 21 10.85 -9.38 -3.14
N VAL A 22 10.49 -8.51 -4.07
CA VAL A 22 11.06 -8.53 -5.41
C VAL A 22 12.52 -8.12 -5.27
N ALA A 23 13.39 -9.09 -4.99
CA ALA A 23 14.83 -8.90 -5.07
C ALA A 23 15.17 -8.58 -6.53
N GLU A 24 15.76 -7.40 -6.75
CA GLU A 24 16.37 -7.02 -8.03
C GLU A 24 17.43 -8.07 -8.42
N PRO A 25 17.40 -8.62 -9.65
CA PRO A 25 18.50 -9.44 -10.13
C PRO A 25 19.71 -8.54 -10.41
N SER A 26 20.69 -8.59 -9.51
CA SER A 26 22.04 -8.10 -9.77
C SER A 26 22.82 -9.19 -10.52
N GLU A 27 23.32 -8.87 -11.72
CA GLU A 27 24.32 -9.70 -12.41
C GLU A 27 25.44 -8.84 -13.05
N PRO A 28 26.63 -9.43 -13.26
CA PRO A 28 27.91 -8.77 -12.99
C PRO A 28 28.59 -8.14 -14.22
N ALA A 29 29.49 -7.21 -13.94
CA ALA A 29 30.32 -6.55 -14.94
C ALA A 29 31.58 -7.37 -15.27
N VAL A 30 31.83 -7.65 -16.56
CA VAL A 30 33.18 -7.77 -17.15
C VAL A 30 33.12 -7.39 -18.63
N GLY A 31 33.95 -6.43 -19.05
CA GLY A 31 34.17 -6.13 -20.48
C GLY A 31 34.97 -4.86 -20.72
N THR A 32 36.30 -4.98 -20.77
CA THR A 32 37.27 -3.95 -21.17
C THR A 32 37.06 -3.47 -22.62
N GLY A 33 36.87 -2.16 -22.82
CA GLY A 33 36.82 -1.51 -24.14
C GLY A 33 37.02 0.01 -24.04
N LYS A 34 37.86 0.54 -24.93
CA LYS A 34 38.42 1.92 -25.04
C LYS A 34 37.34 3.03 -25.24
N PRO A 35 37.62 4.32 -24.90
CA PRO A 35 36.58 5.34 -24.79
C PRO A 35 36.29 6.01 -26.13
N THR A 36 35.03 5.96 -26.56
CA THR A 36 34.48 6.90 -27.55
C THR A 36 33.29 7.60 -26.93
N ALA A 37 33.39 8.93 -26.86
CA ALA A 37 32.37 9.80 -26.34
C ALA A 37 31.08 9.66 -27.14
N LYS A 38 30.04 9.12 -26.50
CA LYS A 38 28.64 9.45 -26.76
C LYS A 38 27.98 9.61 -25.40
N SER A 39 27.60 10.85 -25.10
CA SER A 39 26.77 11.22 -23.96
C SER A 39 25.47 10.41 -24.03
N THR A 40 25.44 9.29 -23.32
CA THR A 40 24.23 8.54 -23.05
C THR A 40 23.43 9.34 -22.05
N ALA A 41 22.22 9.72 -22.45
CA ALA A 41 21.21 10.24 -21.52
C ALA A 41 21.15 9.29 -20.31
N GLN A 42 21.64 9.76 -19.16
CA GLN A 42 21.38 9.12 -17.89
C GLN A 42 19.86 9.08 -17.77
N LYS A 43 19.25 7.90 -17.88
CA LYS A 43 17.91 7.67 -17.37
C LYS A 43 17.98 8.09 -15.91
N SER A 44 17.43 9.25 -15.58
CA SER A 44 17.31 9.66 -14.17
C SER A 44 16.51 8.58 -13.48
N GLU A 45 17.07 8.01 -12.41
CA GLU A 45 16.40 7.05 -11.55
C GLU A 45 14.98 7.54 -11.23
N PRO A 46 13.95 6.69 -11.35
CA PRO A 46 12.59 7.10 -11.05
C PRO A 46 12.53 7.56 -9.59
N THR A 47 11.94 8.74 -9.37
CA THR A 47 11.73 9.24 -8.01
C THR A 47 10.95 8.21 -7.19
N LEU A 48 11.17 8.13 -5.87
CA LEU A 48 10.44 7.21 -4.99
C LEU A 48 8.92 7.31 -5.19
N ARG A 49 8.41 8.54 -5.30
CA ARG A 49 7.00 8.82 -5.61
C ARG A 49 6.53 8.13 -6.90
N GLN A 50 7.32 8.18 -7.96
CA GLN A 50 7.01 7.52 -9.23
C GLN A 50 7.07 6.00 -9.09
N HIS A 51 8.11 5.49 -8.43
CA HIS A 51 8.26 4.06 -8.17
C HIS A 51 7.04 3.49 -7.41
N LEU A 52 6.63 4.11 -6.30
CA LEU A 52 5.46 3.66 -5.55
C LEU A 52 4.15 3.82 -6.33
N THR A 53 4.04 4.84 -7.19
CA THR A 53 2.89 5.00 -8.08
C THR A 53 2.79 3.82 -9.05
N ASP A 54 3.90 3.41 -9.64
CA ASP A 54 3.93 2.31 -10.62
C ASP A 54 3.67 0.96 -9.95
N LEU A 55 4.20 0.73 -8.74
CA LEU A 55 3.87 -0.44 -7.92
C LEU A 55 2.37 -0.48 -7.58
N GLY A 56 1.80 0.64 -7.16
CA GLY A 56 0.36 0.74 -6.86
C GLY A 56 -0.52 0.44 -8.07
N ARG A 57 -0.14 0.91 -9.27
CA ARG A 57 -0.84 0.57 -10.52
C ARG A 57 -0.75 -0.91 -10.86
N LYS A 58 0.42 -1.54 -10.68
CA LYS A 58 0.59 -2.98 -10.86
C LYS A 58 -0.29 -3.76 -9.89
N HIS A 59 -0.36 -3.33 -8.63
CA HIS A 59 -1.20 -3.96 -7.62
C HIS A 59 -2.70 -3.82 -7.95
N ILE A 60 -3.16 -2.63 -8.36
CA ILE A 60 -4.55 -2.42 -8.84
C ILE A 60 -4.89 -3.37 -9.99
N ALA A 61 -4.02 -3.44 -11.01
CA ALA A 61 -4.21 -4.33 -12.15
C ALA A 61 -4.16 -5.82 -11.77
N HIS A 62 -3.44 -6.17 -10.69
CA HIS A 62 -3.48 -7.52 -10.14
C HIS A 62 -4.81 -7.80 -9.44
N VAL A 63 -5.26 -6.93 -8.54
CA VAL A 63 -6.55 -7.09 -7.86
C VAL A 63 -7.69 -7.16 -8.86
N GLN A 64 -7.72 -6.25 -9.83
CA GLN A 64 -8.77 -6.20 -10.86
C GLN A 64 -8.87 -7.51 -11.70
N ARG A 65 -7.74 -8.18 -11.95
CA ARG A 65 -7.72 -9.45 -12.69
C ARG A 65 -8.18 -10.65 -11.86
N ASN A 66 -8.21 -10.52 -10.54
CA ASN A 66 -8.55 -11.59 -9.61
C ASN A 66 -9.88 -11.35 -8.88
N LEU A 67 -10.62 -10.28 -9.23
CA LEU A 67 -11.97 -10.06 -8.70
C LEU A 67 -12.92 -11.14 -9.19
N LYS A 68 -13.76 -11.64 -8.29
CA LYS A 68 -14.90 -12.51 -8.64
C LYS A 68 -16.01 -11.68 -9.30
N GLU A 69 -16.96 -12.36 -9.96
CA GLU A 69 -18.05 -11.70 -10.71
C GLU A 69 -18.95 -10.82 -9.81
N ASP A 70 -18.99 -11.08 -8.52
CA ASP A 70 -19.80 -10.39 -7.51
C ASP A 70 -19.00 -9.43 -6.60
N GLU A 71 -17.70 -9.27 -6.85
CA GLU A 71 -16.83 -8.43 -6.02
C GLU A 71 -16.54 -7.07 -6.66
N ASP A 72 -16.70 -6.00 -5.88
CA ASP A 72 -16.32 -4.65 -6.30
C ASP A 72 -14.83 -4.37 -6.04
N LEU A 73 -14.20 -3.65 -6.97
CA LEU A 73 -12.84 -3.18 -6.79
C LEU A 73 -12.75 -2.21 -5.59
N PRO A 74 -11.78 -2.37 -4.68
CA PRO A 74 -11.54 -1.40 -3.61
C PRO A 74 -11.45 0.04 -4.12
N GLY A 75 -12.08 0.99 -3.43
CA GLY A 75 -12.09 2.40 -3.83
C GLY A 75 -10.71 3.07 -3.81
N ALA A 76 -9.83 2.62 -2.92
CA ALA A 76 -8.47 3.15 -2.76
C ALA A 76 -7.45 2.05 -2.47
N PHE A 77 -6.20 2.33 -2.82
CA PHE A 77 -5.05 1.46 -2.64
C PHE A 77 -3.87 2.29 -2.11
N SER A 78 -3.24 1.84 -1.03
CA SER A 78 -2.06 2.47 -0.45
C SER A 78 -0.85 1.56 -0.63
N VAL A 79 0.29 2.17 -0.93
CA VAL A 79 1.58 1.51 -1.03
C VAL A 79 2.55 2.22 -0.11
N GLY A 80 3.15 1.50 0.83
CA GLY A 80 4.20 1.97 1.71
C GLY A 80 5.53 1.33 1.37
N ARG A 81 6.62 2.07 1.52
CA ARG A 81 7.99 1.54 1.55
C ARG A 81 8.62 1.85 2.89
N ASP A 82 9.15 0.82 3.54
CA ASP A 82 10.03 1.02 4.68
C ASP A 82 11.38 1.59 4.22
N ARG A 83 11.80 2.72 4.81
CA ARG A 83 13.06 3.38 4.51
C ARG A 83 14.28 2.55 4.91
N GLU A 84 14.16 1.74 5.96
CA GLU A 84 15.29 0.97 6.50
C GLU A 84 15.55 -0.28 5.65
N THR A 85 14.53 -1.08 5.40
CA THR A 85 14.68 -2.37 4.70
C THR A 85 14.37 -2.28 3.20
N GLY A 86 13.68 -1.24 2.76
CA GLY A 86 13.15 -1.13 1.41
C GLY A 86 11.93 -2.00 1.14
N GLN A 87 11.40 -2.72 2.13
CA GLN A 87 10.23 -3.59 1.98
C GLN A 87 9.00 -2.78 1.58
N ILE A 88 8.17 -3.37 0.69
CA ILE A 88 6.94 -2.76 0.19
C ILE A 88 5.74 -3.40 0.87
N PHE A 89 4.81 -2.55 1.30
CA PHE A 89 3.55 -2.94 1.92
C PHE A 89 2.38 -2.39 1.11
N TYR A 90 1.37 -3.22 0.91
CA TYR A 90 0.15 -2.85 0.21
C TYR A 90 -1.03 -2.81 1.18
N GLY A 91 -2.00 -1.95 0.88
CA GLY A 91 -3.30 -1.96 1.55
C GLY A 91 -4.38 -1.53 0.58
N ALA A 92 -5.55 -2.16 0.67
CA ALA A 92 -6.73 -1.78 -0.09
C ALA A 92 -7.83 -1.32 0.88
N SER A 93 -8.65 -0.36 0.48
CA SER A 93 -9.82 0.03 1.27
C SER A 93 -10.79 -1.14 1.38
N GLY A 94 -11.34 -1.39 2.57
CA GLY A 94 -12.15 -2.58 2.83
C GLY A 94 -12.83 -2.54 4.20
N PRO A 95 -13.09 -3.69 4.83
CA PRO A 95 -13.75 -3.71 6.14
C PRO A 95 -12.88 -3.05 7.22
N SER A 96 -13.50 -2.60 8.32
CA SER A 96 -12.81 -1.96 9.46
C SER A 96 -12.32 -2.95 10.54
N THR A 97 -12.55 -4.25 10.35
CA THR A 97 -12.10 -5.33 11.25
C THR A 97 -10.63 -5.69 11.02
N GLY A 98 -9.97 -6.44 11.90
CA GLY A 98 -8.63 -6.99 11.62
C GLY A 98 -7.48 -5.97 11.53
N LEU A 99 -7.69 -4.75 12.02
CA LEU A 99 -6.63 -3.73 12.09
C LEU A 99 -5.66 -4.01 13.24
N HIS A 100 -4.39 -3.67 13.07
CA HIS A 100 -3.41 -3.72 14.16
C HIS A 100 -3.82 -2.78 15.31
N SER A 101 -3.54 -3.15 16.57
CA SER A 101 -3.93 -2.37 17.76
C SER A 101 -3.48 -0.92 17.73
N ASP A 102 -2.27 -0.68 17.21
CA ASP A 102 -1.69 0.66 17.14
C ASP A 102 -2.40 1.53 16.09
N VAL A 103 -2.86 0.91 14.99
CA VAL A 103 -3.71 1.58 14.01
C VAL A 103 -5.07 1.89 14.64
N GLN A 104 -5.68 0.93 15.34
CA GLN A 104 -6.96 1.16 16.03
C GLN A 104 -6.87 2.30 17.06
N THR A 105 -5.75 2.41 17.75
CA THR A 105 -5.50 3.47 18.74
C THR A 105 -5.31 4.83 18.09
N ALA A 106 -4.69 4.88 16.90
CA ALA A 106 -4.44 6.13 16.19
C ALA A 106 -5.67 6.65 15.42
N LEU A 107 -6.57 5.77 15.00
CA LEU A 107 -7.78 6.16 14.27
C LEU A 107 -8.68 7.08 15.13
N PRO A 108 -9.35 8.07 14.52
CA PRO A 108 -10.39 8.82 15.23
C PRO A 108 -11.53 7.86 15.63
N GLY A 109 -12.08 8.07 16.82
CA GLY A 109 -13.19 7.23 17.33
C GLY A 109 -14.47 7.34 16.50
N GLU A 110 -14.68 8.48 15.83
CA GLU A 110 -15.83 8.75 14.97
C GLU A 110 -15.41 9.12 13.55
N SER A 111 -16.32 8.90 12.59
CA SER A 111 -16.16 9.39 11.22
C SER A 111 -16.04 10.91 11.19
N GLN A 112 -15.01 11.39 10.50
CA GLN A 112 -14.77 12.79 10.16
C GLN A 112 -15.36 13.14 8.78
N LEU A 113 -16.04 12.20 8.13
CA LEU A 113 -16.76 12.39 6.88
C LEU A 113 -18.26 12.59 7.13
N GLU A 114 -18.88 13.49 6.38
CA GLU A 114 -20.34 13.76 6.44
C GLU A 114 -21.20 12.53 6.14
N ASN A 115 -20.70 11.62 5.29
CA ASN A 115 -21.40 10.38 4.93
C ASN A 115 -21.28 9.28 5.99
N GLY A 116 -20.62 9.55 7.13
CA GLY A 116 -20.48 8.60 8.24
C GLY A 116 -19.55 7.41 7.95
N ARG A 117 -18.81 7.40 6.84
CA ARG A 117 -17.93 6.28 6.49
C ARG A 117 -16.87 6.07 7.59
N PRO A 118 -16.77 4.88 8.21
CA PRO A 118 -15.88 4.66 9.34
C PRO A 118 -14.40 4.94 9.00
N PRO A 119 -13.59 5.42 9.96
CA PRO A 119 -12.16 5.70 9.73
C PRO A 119 -11.33 4.48 9.32
N GLY A 120 -11.62 3.31 9.90
CA GLY A 120 -10.84 2.08 9.70
C GLY A 120 -10.96 1.40 8.34
N VAL A 121 -11.83 1.88 7.44
CA VAL A 121 -12.03 1.27 6.10
C VAL A 121 -11.01 1.72 5.06
N CYS A 122 -10.16 2.69 5.40
CA CYS A 122 -9.28 3.34 4.44
C CYS A 122 -8.05 2.49 4.12
N ALA A 123 -7.52 2.64 2.90
CA ALA A 123 -6.39 1.85 2.42
C ALA A 123 -5.12 2.07 3.27
N GLU A 124 -4.93 3.28 3.81
CA GLU A 124 -3.81 3.62 4.69
C GLU A 124 -3.83 2.80 5.99
N ALA A 125 -5.01 2.60 6.58
CA ALA A 125 -5.16 1.80 7.80
C ALA A 125 -4.73 0.34 7.57
N ARG A 126 -5.07 -0.21 6.41
CA ARG A 126 -4.69 -1.57 6.01
C ARG A 126 -3.22 -1.71 5.68
N MET A 127 -2.66 -0.77 4.93
CA MET A 127 -1.23 -0.77 4.62
C MET A 127 -0.39 -0.67 5.90
N CYS A 128 -0.76 0.24 6.82
CA CYS A 128 -0.08 0.36 8.11
C CYS A 128 -0.21 -0.90 8.96
N THR A 129 -1.39 -1.53 8.97
CA THR A 129 -1.61 -2.81 9.65
C THR A 129 -0.66 -3.89 9.12
N ASN A 130 -0.53 -4.01 7.79
CA ASN A 130 0.34 -5.00 7.17
C ASN A 130 1.83 -4.75 7.47
N ALA A 131 2.26 -3.47 7.50
CA ALA A 131 3.61 -3.10 7.90
C ALA A 131 3.90 -3.44 9.37
N LEU A 132 2.98 -3.11 10.28
CA LEU A 132 3.10 -3.41 11.71
C LEU A 132 3.14 -4.92 11.98
N ASN A 133 2.30 -5.70 11.30
CA ASN A 133 2.32 -7.16 11.39
C ASN A 133 3.66 -7.76 10.92
N ALA A 134 4.40 -7.06 10.05
CA ALA A 134 5.76 -7.44 9.64
C ALA A 134 6.85 -6.92 10.58
N GLY A 135 6.48 -6.26 11.69
CA GLY A 135 7.41 -5.70 12.66
C GLY A 135 8.03 -4.35 12.25
N VAL A 136 7.48 -3.69 11.22
CA VAL A 136 7.99 -2.38 10.76
C VAL A 136 7.47 -1.26 11.64
N ASN A 137 8.36 -0.36 12.04
CA ASN A 137 7.97 0.90 12.67
C ASN A 137 7.29 1.82 11.64
N PRO A 138 6.02 2.23 11.84
CA PRO A 138 5.30 3.09 10.90
C PRO A 138 6.03 4.40 10.57
N LYS A 139 6.83 4.92 11.50
CA LYS A 139 7.63 6.13 11.31
C LYS A 139 8.69 6.02 10.22
N ASN A 140 9.01 4.80 9.79
CA ASN A 140 9.94 4.56 8.69
C ASN A 140 9.24 4.44 7.33
N LEU A 141 7.90 4.53 7.28
CA LEU A 141 7.15 4.34 6.05
C LEU A 141 7.02 5.63 5.23
N ASP A 142 7.40 5.53 3.96
CA ASP A 142 7.02 6.45 2.89
C ASP A 142 5.82 5.89 2.14
N ILE A 143 4.72 6.64 2.10
CA ILE A 143 3.45 6.11 1.60
C ILE A 143 2.89 6.92 0.44
N ILE A 144 2.16 6.24 -0.45
CA ILE A 144 1.32 6.87 -1.47
C ILE A 144 -0.05 6.19 -1.48
N THR A 145 -1.11 6.96 -1.71
CA THR A 145 -2.47 6.41 -1.91
C THR A 145 -3.00 6.75 -3.30
N LEU A 146 -3.57 5.75 -3.98
CA LEU A 146 -4.13 5.83 -5.32
C LEU A 146 -5.60 5.43 -5.31
N ASN A 147 -6.40 6.01 -6.20
CA ASN A 147 -7.74 5.54 -6.47
C ASN A 147 -7.73 4.31 -7.41
N GLN A 148 -8.90 3.74 -7.67
CA GLN A 148 -9.12 2.65 -8.63
C GLN A 148 -8.50 2.87 -10.03
N LYS A 149 -8.28 4.12 -10.45
CA LYS A 149 -7.69 4.46 -11.76
C LYS A 149 -6.17 4.62 -11.69
N GLY A 150 -5.54 4.28 -10.57
CA GLY A 150 -4.11 4.45 -10.36
C GLY A 150 -3.67 5.92 -10.32
N LYS A 151 -4.57 6.83 -9.91
CA LYS A 151 -4.31 8.26 -9.75
C LYS A 151 -4.24 8.62 -8.27
N LYS A 152 -3.24 9.44 -7.92
CA LYS A 152 -3.17 10.11 -6.61
C LYS A 152 -4.43 10.94 -6.39
N PHE A 153 -4.87 11.02 -5.14
CA PHE A 153 -6.01 11.84 -4.73
C PHE A 153 -5.75 12.44 -3.36
N LYS A 154 -6.51 13.47 -3.02
CA LYS A 154 -6.41 14.10 -1.70
C LYS A 154 -6.87 13.10 -0.64
N MET A 155 -6.05 12.91 0.39
CA MET A 155 -6.39 12.10 1.56
C MET A 155 -7.70 12.58 2.18
N CYS A 156 -8.57 11.65 2.59
CA CYS A 156 -9.86 12.00 3.17
C CYS A 156 -9.72 12.52 4.62
N PRO A 157 -10.71 13.28 5.14
CA PRO A 157 -10.72 13.78 6.52
C PRO A 157 -10.37 12.73 7.58
N ASN A 158 -10.90 11.50 7.49
CA ASN A 158 -10.55 10.44 8.44
C ASN A 158 -9.04 10.20 8.49
N CYS A 159 -8.41 9.97 7.34
CA CYS A 159 -6.98 9.68 7.27
C CYS A 159 -6.11 10.90 7.63
N LEU A 160 -6.56 12.12 7.28
CA LEU A 160 -5.81 13.34 7.56
C LEU A 160 -5.58 13.59 9.06
N THR A 161 -6.46 13.08 9.92
CA THR A 161 -6.35 13.29 11.37
C THR A 161 -5.20 12.53 12.03
N TRP A 162 -4.69 11.46 11.40
CA TRP A 162 -3.73 10.57 12.06
C TRP A 162 -2.58 10.13 11.17
N VAL A 163 -2.80 9.88 9.87
CA VAL A 163 -1.77 9.29 9.00
C VAL A 163 -0.48 10.12 8.96
N PRO A 164 -0.50 11.45 8.75
CA PRO A 164 0.73 12.24 8.70
C PRO A 164 1.55 12.18 9.99
N GLU A 165 0.87 12.08 11.13
CA GLU A 165 1.50 11.97 12.45
C GLU A 165 1.79 10.53 12.85
N PHE A 166 1.39 9.54 12.04
CA PHE A 166 1.62 8.12 12.32
C PHE A 166 2.78 7.57 11.50
N VAL A 167 2.84 7.92 10.21
CA VAL A 167 3.88 7.44 9.29
C VAL A 167 5.09 8.38 9.24
N GLY A 168 6.09 8.02 8.44
CA GLY A 168 7.26 8.86 8.18
C GLY A 168 6.96 10.00 7.21
N GLU A 169 6.48 9.66 6.02
CA GLU A 169 6.12 10.66 5.01
C GLU A 169 4.96 10.22 4.11
N VAL A 170 4.11 11.18 3.77
CA VAL A 170 2.99 11.01 2.83
C VAL A 170 3.35 11.67 1.50
N LEU A 171 3.56 10.86 0.47
CA LEU A 171 3.94 11.31 -0.88
C LEU A 171 2.73 11.64 -1.76
N THR A 172 1.52 11.46 -1.24
CA THR A 172 0.26 11.82 -1.87
C THR A 172 -0.05 13.30 -1.63
N GLY A 173 0.26 14.12 -2.64
CA GLY A 173 0.06 15.58 -2.69
C GLY A 173 0.41 16.07 -4.08
#